data_AF-A0A2V7Z390-F1
#
_entry.id   AF-A0A2V7Z390-F1
#
_cell.length_a   1.000
_cell.length_b   1.000
_cell.length_c   1.000
_cell.angle_alpha   90.00
_cell.angle_beta   90.00
_cell.angle_gamma   90.00
#
_symmetry.space_group_name_H-M   'P 1'
#
loop_
_entity.id
_entity.type
_entity.pdbx_description
1 polymer ?
#
loop_
_entity_poly.entity_id
_entity_poly.type
_entity_poly.pdbx_seq_one_letter_code
_entity_poly.pdbx_strand_id
1 'polypeptide(L)' 'MPYTSKLSSNGQVEIPSEVRRSLGLASGDLVSYEIRDREVVLKRVEPLDTAFHAALSATLDEWNSVEDEEAFRDL' A
#
# COMPACT_ATOMS: atom_id res chain seq x y z
N MET A 1 5.53 24.24 -4.66
CA MET A 1 5.04 24.98 -3.48
C MET A 1 4.63 23.96 -2.43
N PRO A 2 4.89 24.17 -1.13
CA PRO A 2 4.39 23.27 -0.09
C PRO A 2 2.86 23.38 -0.01
N TYR A 3 2.19 22.25 0.20
CA TYR A 3 0.76 22.21 0.50
C TYR A 3 0.57 22.10 2.01
N THR A 4 -0.35 22.89 2.56
CA THR A 4 -0.61 22.93 4.01
C THR A 4 -2.10 22.72 4.26
N SER A 5 -2.41 21.85 5.22
CA SER A 5 -3.77 21.61 5.69
C SER A 5 -3.88 21.94 7.17
N LYS A 6 -5.06 22.40 7.59
CA LYS A 6 -5.35 22.67 9.00
C LYS A 6 -5.81 21.39 9.69
N LEU A 7 -5.23 21.08 10.84
CA LEU A 7 -5.73 20.05 11.74
C LEU A 7 -7.06 20.50 12.36
N SER A 8 -8.12 19.75 12.11
CA SER A 8 -9.43 19.97 12.73
C SER A 8 -9.42 19.52 14.21
N SER A 9 -10.45 19.91 14.95
CA SER A 9 -10.60 19.53 16.37
C SER A 9 -10.77 18.02 16.59
N ASN A 10 -11.29 17.30 15.59
CA ASN A 10 -11.40 15.84 15.62
C ASN A 10 -10.13 15.12 15.12
N GLY A 11 -9.02 15.85 14.94
CA GLY A 11 -7.72 15.26 14.59
C GLY A 11 -7.58 14.85 13.12
N GLN A 12 -8.39 15.42 12.21
CA GLN A 12 -8.32 15.12 10.78
C GLN A 12 -7.62 16.26 10.01
N VAL A 13 -6.95 15.90 8.93
CA VAL A 13 -6.47 16.85 7.91
C VAL A 13 -7.01 16.42 6.56
N GLU A 14 -7.47 17.38 5.77
CA GLU A 14 -7.87 17.11 4.40
C GLU A 14 -6.62 17.04 3.51
N ILE A 15 -6.54 16.03 2.64
CA ILE A 15 -5.47 15.94 1.65
C ILE A 15 -5.80 16.92 0.50
N PRO A 16 -4.95 17.93 0.22
CA PRO A 16 -5.20 18.92 -0.83
C PRO A 16 -5.44 18.28 -2.21
N SER A 17 -6.25 18.93 -3.04
CA SER A 17 -6.76 18.34 -4.28
C SER A 17 -5.65 17.90 -5.25
N GLU A 18 -4.59 18.70 -5.33
CA GLU A 18 -3.42 18.47 -6.14
C GLU A 18 -2.60 17.29 -5.64
N VAL A 19 -2.50 17.12 -4.31
CA VAL A 19 -1.81 16.00 -3.67
C VAL A 19 -2.59 14.69 -3.87
N ARG A 20 -3.92 14.72 -3.76
CA ARG A 20 -4.74 13.54 -4.08
C ARG A 20 -4.55 13.11 -5.52
N ARG A 21 -4.57 14.07 -6.45
CA ARG A 21 -4.44 13.81 -7.89
C ARG A 21 -3.06 13.24 -8.24
N SER A 22 -1.99 13.76 -7.63
CA SER A 22 -0.63 13.25 -7.88
C SER A 22 -0.42 11.83 -7.33
N LEU A 23 -1.10 11.47 -6.24
CA LEU A 23 -1.09 10.12 -5.68
C LEU A 23 -2.14 9.18 -6.31
N GLY A 24 -2.97 9.68 -7.23
CA GLY A 24 -4.07 8.93 -7.85
C GLY A 24 -5.14 8.48 -6.84
N LEU A 25 -5.31 9.21 -5.73
CA LEU A 25 -6.26 8.86 -4.67
C LEU A 25 -7.70 9.25 -5.03
N ALA A 26 -8.62 8.33 -4.77
CA ALA A 26 -10.07 8.52 -4.82
C ALA A 26 -10.72 8.28 -3.45
N SER A 27 -11.99 8.66 -3.32
CA SER A 27 -12.78 8.34 -2.13
C SER A 27 -12.89 6.82 -1.94
N GLY A 28 -12.53 6.34 -0.75
CA GLY A 28 -12.51 4.91 -0.43
C GLY A 28 -11.14 4.25 -0.55
N ASP A 29 -10.17 4.91 -1.18
CA ASP A 29 -8.79 4.40 -1.20
C ASP A 29 -8.18 4.39 0.20
N LEU A 30 -7.34 3.38 0.44
CA LEU A 30 -6.55 3.29 1.65
C LEU A 30 -5.23 4.02 1.47
N VAL A 31 -4.76 4.64 2.56
CA VAL A 31 -3.43 5.23 2.65
C VAL A 31 -2.69 4.67 3.86
N SER A 32 -1.42 4.33 3.68
CA SER A 32 -0.53 3.92 4.76
C SER A 32 0.30 5.10 5.23
N TYR A 33 0.61 5.12 6.52
CA TYR A 33 1.48 6.12 7.14
C TYR A 33 2.78 5.46 7.58
N GLU A 34 3.90 6.10 7.25
CA GLU A 34 5.22 5.73 7.75
C GLU A 34 5.80 6.93 8.49
N ILE A 35 6.08 6.76 9.80
CA ILE A 35 6.63 7.83 10.64
C ILE A 35 8.16 7.81 10.52
N ARG A 36 8.76 8.96 10.22
CA ARG A 36 10.21 9.16 10.10
C ARG A 36 10.62 10.40 10.88
N ASP A 37 11.19 10.23 12.06
CA ASP A 37 11.60 11.33 12.96
C ASP A 37 10.48 12.37 13.17
N ARG A 38 10.54 13.48 12.42
CA ARG A 38 9.60 14.62 12.47
C ARG A 38 8.69 14.72 11.26
N GLU A 39 8.70 13.72 10.41
CA GLU A 39 7.93 13.67 9.17
C GLU A 39 7.09 12.40 9.10
N VAL A 40 6.04 12.45 8.29
CA VAL A 40 5.21 11.29 7.99
C VAL A 40 5.10 11.16 6.48
N VAL A 41 5.40 9.98 5.97
CA VAL A 41 5.22 9.64 4.56
C VAL A 41 3.85 8.98 4.42
N LEU A 42 2.97 9.61 3.64
CA LEU A 42 1.74 9.00 3.16
C LEU A 42 2.00 8.26 1.85
N LYS A 43 1.51 7.03 1.75
CA LYS A 43 1.52 6.25 0.50
C LYS A 43 0.11 5.75 0.21
N ARG A 44 -0.29 5.78 -1.05
CA ARG A 44 -1.49 5.08 -1.52
C ARG A 44 -1.25 3.58 -1.35
N VAL A 45 -2.23 2.89 -0.77
CA VAL A 45 -2.22 1.43 -0.70
C VAL A 45 -2.94 0.91 -1.93
N GLU A 46 -2.24 0.16 -2.76
CA GLU A 46 -2.88 -0.60 -3.81
C GLU A 46 -3.54 -1.83 -3.19
N PRO A 47 -4.84 -2.07 -3.45
CA PRO A 47 -5.48 -3.32 -3.07
C PRO A 47 -4.67 -4.48 -3.63
N LEU A 48 -4.46 -5.52 -2.83
CA LEU A 48 -3.84 -6.75 -3.32
C LEU A 48 -4.73 -7.32 -4.44
N ASP A 49 -4.20 -7.37 -5.66
CA ASP A 49 -4.89 -8.03 -6.78
C ASP A 49 -4.72 -9.55 -6.63
N THR A 50 -5.58 -10.14 -5.80
CA THR A 50 -5.52 -11.57 -5.49
C THR A 50 -5.67 -12.44 -6.74
N ALA A 51 -6.42 -11.99 -7.74
CA ALA A 51 -6.60 -12.73 -8.99
C ALA A 51 -5.31 -12.74 -9.82
N PHE A 52 -4.67 -11.58 -9.97
CA PHE A 52 -3.37 -11.48 -10.62
C PHE A 52 -2.30 -12.30 -9.88
N HIS A 53 -2.24 -12.16 -8.55
CA HIS A 53 -1.27 -12.90 -7.74
C HIS A 53 -1.50 -14.42 -7.77
N ALA A 54 -2.75 -14.88 -7.75
CA ALA A 54 -3.06 -16.30 -7.89
C ALA A 54 -2.67 -16.83 -9.28
N ALA A 55 -2.97 -16.07 -10.34
CA ALA A 55 -2.57 -16.43 -11.70
C ALA A 55 -1.05 -16.49 -11.86
N LEU A 56 -0.32 -15.52 -11.30
CA LEU A 56 1.14 -15.51 -11.32
C LEU A 56 1.71 -16.69 -10.52
N SER A 57 1.19 -16.95 -9.32
CA SER A 57 1.60 -18.10 -8.49
C SER A 57 1.41 -19.43 -9.21
N ALA A 58 0.34 -19.57 -9.99
CA ALA A 58 0.07 -20.77 -10.78
C ALA A 58 1.02 -20.97 -11.98
N THR A 59 1.87 -19.99 -12.31
CA THR A 59 2.91 -20.12 -13.34
C THR A 59 4.31 -20.37 -12.76
N LEU A 60 4.45 -20.32 -11.44
CA LEU A 60 5.71 -20.51 -10.72
C LEU A 60 5.89 -21.99 -10.31
N ASP A 61 5.65 -22.92 -11.24
CA ASP A 61 5.70 -24.37 -10.98
C ASP A 61 7.10 -24.83 -10.54
N GLU A 62 8.17 -24.14 -10.96
CA GLU A 62 9.56 -24.41 -10.57
C GLU A 62 9.90 -23.98 -9.13
N TRP A 63 9.03 -23.20 -8.48
CA TRP A 63 9.24 -22.65 -7.13
C TRP A 63 8.17 -23.09 -6.12
N ASN A 64 7.15 -23.80 -6.59
CA ASN A 64 6.06 -24.37 -5.80
C ASN A 64 6.08 -25.91 -5.88
N SER A 65 7.28 -26.50 -6.00
CA SER A 65 7.43 -27.95 -6.04
C SER A 65 7.20 -28.59 -4.66
N VAL A 66 7.04 -29.92 -4.63
CA VAL A 66 6.91 -30.64 -3.35
C VAL A 66 8.20 -30.52 -2.55
N GLU A 67 9.33 -30.52 -3.24
CA GLU A 67 10.67 -30.34 -2.69
C GLU A 67 10.84 -28.95 -2.05
N ASP A 68 10.26 -27.90 -2.66
CA ASP A 68 10.25 -26.56 -2.09
C ASP A 68 9.36 -26.49 -0.84
N GLU A 69 8.17 -27.09 -0.88
CA GLU A 69 7.27 -27.16 0.28
C GLU A 69 7.94 -27.88 1.46
N GLU A 70 8.64 -29.01 1.20
CA GLU A 70 9.41 -29.71 2.23
C GLU A 70 10.55 -28.86 2.81
N ALA A 71 11.20 -28.02 2.00
CA ALA A 71 12.34 -27.22 2.42
C ALA A 71 11.95 -25.94 3.20
N PHE A 72 10.80 -25.34 2.90
CA PHE A 72 10.50 -23.95 3.32
C PHE A 72 9.22 -23.75 4.13
N ARG A 73 8.39 -24.77 4.34
CA ARG A 73 7.07 -24.63 5.01
C ARG A 73 7.11 -24.03 6.43
N ASP A 74 8.23 -24.18 7.15
CA ASP A 74 8.37 -23.78 8.56
C ASP A 74 9.24 -22.51 8.77
N LEU A 75 9.51 -21.74 7.71
CA LEU A 75 10.24 -20.47 7.73
C LEU A 75 9.32 -19.26 7.91
#